data_AF-A0A3M7PUT7-F1
#
_entry.id   AF-A0A3M7PUT7-F1
#
_cell.length_a   1.000
_cell.length_b   1.000
_cell.length_c   1.000
_cell.angle_alpha   90.00
_cell.angle_beta   90.00
_cell.angle_gamma   90.00
#
_symmetry.space_group_name_H-M   'P 1'
#
loop_
_entity.id
_entity.type
_entity.pdbx_description
1 polymer ?
#
loop_
_entity_poly.entity_id
_entity_poly.type
_entity_poly.pdbx_seq_one_letter_code
_entity_poly.pdbx_strand_id
1 'polypeptide(L)'
;MGKNPLSSRPFWEKINKFRSKKSSKLIPTLLANNQELSTDSEKGKFFGEFLSLTFSSNSDLINNKTDSEITDFNSNFFKSHKSFIINEPISLKEINVAIRKLKEEGAPGPDKIQNIMLKNLPRTCLLDIKELFNRSILQARIPKEWKTAFITMIPKKSSPLNDPTNYRPISMTSCIEIYGNKLESQKNFDPKLTFNPMVEDIKKRCNSRLNLIKILLNKKWGLNTYTLSNLYKSLIGSILDYSFPCLNLFSESNIKRIQAIQNSAVRFILKLKYDTPSDILHNEAFDKLKLLKVSNRLFELAEKYVGV
;
A
#
# COMPACT_ATOMS: atom_id res chain seq x y z
N MET A 1 -8.70 -12.45 -25.65
CA MET A 1 -7.39 -12.78 -26.26
C MET A 1 -7.20 -14.28 -26.18
N GLY A 2 -7.22 -14.95 -27.34
CA GLY A 2 -7.19 -16.41 -27.45
C GLY A 2 -5.86 -17.00 -26.96
N LYS A 3 -5.94 -18.12 -26.24
CA LYS A 3 -4.77 -18.90 -25.84
C LYS A 3 -4.10 -19.46 -27.10
N ASN A 4 -2.82 -19.18 -27.27
CA ASN A 4 -2.02 -19.60 -28.42
C ASN A 4 -2.04 -21.15 -28.51
N PRO A 5 -2.60 -21.76 -29.57
CA PRO A 5 -2.84 -23.21 -29.66
C PRO A 5 -1.57 -24.06 -29.73
N LEU A 6 -0.40 -23.44 -29.94
CA LEU A 6 0.92 -24.09 -29.95
C LEU A 6 1.66 -23.98 -28.60
N SER A 7 0.99 -23.52 -27.53
CA SER A 7 1.63 -23.44 -26.22
C SER A 7 1.94 -24.84 -25.70
N SER A 8 3.21 -25.15 -25.46
CA SER A 8 3.65 -26.37 -24.78
C SER A 8 3.30 -26.38 -23.28
N ARG A 9 2.73 -25.29 -22.76
CA ARG A 9 2.41 -25.08 -21.34
C ARG A 9 1.38 -26.07 -20.78
N PRO A 10 0.26 -26.40 -21.47
CA PRO A 10 -0.69 -27.41 -20.98
C PRO A 10 -0.08 -28.81 -20.95
N PHE A 11 0.78 -29.13 -21.94
CA PHE A 11 1.51 -30.39 -21.96
C PHE A 11 2.49 -30.49 -20.79
N TRP A 12 3.31 -29.46 -20.56
CA TRP A 12 4.24 -29.41 -19.43
C TRP A 12 3.54 -29.32 -18.07
N GLU A 13 2.37 -28.67 -17.96
CA GLU A 13 1.53 -28.70 -16.75
C GLU A 13 1.04 -30.13 -16.44
N LYS A 14 0.63 -30.88 -17.46
CA LYS A 14 0.19 -32.27 -17.33
C LYS A 14 1.36 -33.19 -16.96
N ILE A 15 2.51 -33.06 -17.64
CA ILE A 15 3.75 -33.79 -17.34
C ILE A 15 4.24 -33.47 -15.91
N ASN A 16 4.22 -32.21 -15.49
CA ASN A 16 4.66 -31.81 -14.15
C ASN A 16 3.75 -32.35 -13.03
N LYS A 17 2.45 -32.55 -13.30
CA LYS A 17 1.55 -33.27 -12.38
C LYS A 17 1.95 -34.74 -12.19
N PHE A 18 2.50 -35.38 -13.23
CA PHE A 18 3.01 -36.76 -13.14
C PHE A 18 4.46 -36.83 -12.63
N ARG A 19 5.28 -35.80 -12.88
CA ARG A 19 6.69 -35.72 -12.47
C ARG A 19 6.90 -35.29 -11.03
N SER A 20 5.91 -34.72 -10.35
CA SER A 20 6.08 -34.46 -8.93
C SER A 20 6.20 -35.80 -8.22
N LYS A 21 7.43 -36.20 -7.88
CA LYS A 21 7.65 -36.97 -6.66
C LYS A 21 6.79 -36.29 -5.61
N LYS A 22 5.76 -36.97 -5.10
CA LYS A 22 5.10 -36.55 -3.87
C LYS A 22 6.19 -36.63 -2.80
N SER A 23 7.06 -35.62 -2.74
CA SER A 23 7.72 -35.25 -1.50
C SER A 23 6.56 -35.11 -0.54
N SER A 24 6.53 -35.95 0.48
CA SER A 24 5.55 -35.81 1.55
C SER A 24 5.52 -34.33 1.92
N LYS A 25 4.34 -33.71 1.93
CA LYS A 25 4.18 -32.33 2.44
C LYS A 25 4.54 -32.22 3.93
N LEU A 26 4.88 -33.34 4.55
CA LEU A 26 5.29 -33.47 5.94
C LEU A 26 6.69 -32.86 6.11
N ILE A 27 6.82 -32.04 7.14
CA ILE A 27 8.09 -31.51 7.61
C ILE A 27 8.89 -32.71 8.15
N PRO A 28 10.12 -32.97 7.66
CA PRO A 28 10.95 -34.06 8.17
C PRO A 28 11.38 -33.80 9.62
N THR A 29 12.07 -34.76 10.23
CA THR A 29 12.62 -34.58 11.58
C THR A 29 13.49 -33.32 11.63
N LEU A 30 13.21 -32.44 12.59
CA LEU A 30 13.99 -31.23 12.79
C LEU A 30 15.13 -31.50 13.78
N LEU A 31 16.29 -30.92 13.50
CA LEU A 31 17.47 -30.96 14.35
C LEU A 31 17.63 -29.58 14.96
N ALA A 32 17.30 -29.43 16.23
CA ALA A 32 17.39 -28.16 16.94
C ALA A 32 17.98 -28.38 18.33
N ASN A 33 18.98 -27.58 18.72
CA ASN A 33 19.60 -27.63 20.06
C ASN A 33 20.03 -29.05 20.50
N ASN A 34 20.63 -29.83 19.59
CA ASN A 34 21.01 -31.24 19.79
C ASN A 34 19.86 -32.20 20.13
N GLN A 35 18.61 -31.81 19.83
CA GLN A 35 17.43 -32.67 19.96
C GLN A 35 16.81 -32.94 18.59
N GLU A 36 16.34 -34.17 18.40
CA GLU A 36 15.60 -34.59 17.21
C GLU A 36 14.09 -34.46 17.47
N LEU A 37 13.41 -33.60 16.72
CA LEU A 37 11.97 -33.39 16.81
C LEU A 37 11.27 -34.16 15.69
N SER A 38 10.65 -35.28 16.04
CA SER A 38 10.09 -36.22 15.06
C SER A 38 8.57 -36.05 14.88
N THR A 39 7.83 -35.71 15.94
CA THR A 39 6.37 -35.57 15.90
C THR A 39 5.93 -34.16 15.50
N ASP A 40 4.75 -34.05 14.87
CA ASP A 40 4.22 -32.75 14.44
C ASP A 40 3.87 -31.82 15.62
N SER A 41 3.49 -32.40 16.77
CA SER A 41 3.23 -31.65 18.00
C SER A 41 4.51 -31.02 18.55
N GLU A 42 5.61 -31.76 18.61
CA GLU A 42 6.91 -31.27 19.06
C GLU A 42 7.44 -30.18 18.12
N LYS A 43 7.38 -30.42 16.80
CA LYS A 43 7.78 -29.43 15.79
C LYS A 43 6.95 -28.15 15.91
N GLY A 44 5.64 -28.29 16.08
CA GLY A 44 4.72 -27.16 16.24
C GLY A 44 5.03 -26.33 17.49
N LYS A 45 5.24 -26.99 18.63
CA LYS A 45 5.62 -26.31 19.88
C LYS A 45 6.95 -25.59 19.75
N PHE A 46 7.96 -26.27 19.21
CA PHE A 46 9.29 -25.68 18.97
C PHE A 46 9.20 -24.44 18.07
N PHE A 47 8.48 -24.53 16.94
CA PHE A 47 8.31 -23.37 16.06
C PHE A 47 7.56 -22.23 16.74
N GLY A 48 6.56 -22.53 17.59
CA GLY A 48 5.87 -21.51 18.39
C GLY A 48 6.82 -20.75 19.31
N GLU A 49 7.65 -21.48 20.06
CA GLU A 49 8.67 -20.89 20.94
C GLU A 49 9.73 -20.10 20.15
N PHE A 50 10.24 -20.68 19.05
CA PHE A 50 11.22 -20.05 18.17
C PHE A 50 10.72 -18.72 17.60
N LEU A 51 9.48 -18.68 17.11
CA LEU A 51 8.86 -17.46 16.60
C LEU A 51 8.65 -16.44 17.73
N SER A 52 8.17 -16.89 18.90
CA SER A 52 7.99 -16.01 20.06
C SER A 52 9.30 -15.30 20.46
N LEU A 53 10.43 -16.02 20.43
CA LEU A 53 11.74 -15.45 20.73
C LEU A 53 12.18 -14.46 19.64
N THR A 54 12.01 -14.83 18.36
CA THR A 54 12.42 -14.01 17.22
C THR A 54 11.67 -12.68 17.11
N PHE A 55 10.40 -12.65 17.51
CA PHE A 55 9.54 -11.45 17.42
C PHE A 55 9.37 -10.71 18.75
N SER A 56 10.32 -10.87 19.68
CA SER A 56 10.34 -10.11 20.94
C SER A 56 10.55 -8.62 20.68
N SER A 57 9.91 -7.76 21.47
CA SER A 57 10.18 -6.31 21.43
C SER A 57 11.64 -6.05 21.80
N ASN A 58 12.35 -5.31 20.95
CA ASN A 58 13.71 -4.82 21.21
C ASN A 58 13.68 -3.89 22.43
N SER A 59 14.01 -4.42 23.61
CA SER A 59 13.96 -3.68 24.88
C SER A 59 14.88 -2.45 24.90
N ASP A 60 15.94 -2.48 24.11
CA ASP A 60 16.90 -1.41 23.87
C ASP A 60 16.34 -0.25 23.02
N LEU A 61 15.24 -0.47 22.29
CA LEU A 61 14.55 0.56 21.49
C LEU A 61 13.33 1.16 22.19
N ILE A 62 12.93 0.64 23.36
CA ILE A 62 11.85 1.19 24.18
C ILE A 62 12.40 2.41 24.93
N ASN A 63 12.50 3.53 24.23
CA ASN A 63 12.93 4.78 24.81
C ASN A 63 11.68 5.51 25.29
N ASN A 64 11.28 5.28 26.55
CA ASN A 64 10.02 5.76 27.14
C ASN A 64 9.74 7.26 26.92
N LYS A 65 10.79 8.07 26.80
CA LYS A 65 10.69 9.51 26.56
C LYS A 65 10.21 9.80 25.13
N THR A 66 10.83 9.16 24.15
CA THR A 66 10.52 9.31 22.71
C THR A 66 9.15 8.74 22.38
N ASP A 67 8.77 7.61 23.01
CA ASP A 67 7.43 7.03 22.84
C ASP A 67 6.34 7.95 23.43
N SER A 68 6.59 8.61 24.56
CA SER A 68 5.64 9.59 25.11
C SER A 68 5.52 10.83 24.22
N GLU A 69 6.63 11.32 23.67
CA GLU A 69 6.66 12.47 22.76
C GLU A 69 5.93 12.16 21.45
N ILE A 70 6.11 10.95 20.89
CA ILE A 70 5.39 10.47 19.70
C ILE A 70 3.90 10.32 20.00
N THR A 71 3.54 9.79 21.17
CA THR A 71 2.15 9.60 21.57
C THR A 71 1.44 10.94 21.77
N ASP A 72 2.09 11.89 22.42
CA ASP A 72 1.58 13.24 22.63
C ASP A 72 1.46 14.01 21.31
N PHE A 73 2.48 13.94 20.45
CA PHE A 73 2.45 14.52 19.11
C PHE A 73 1.29 13.97 18.29
N ASN A 74 1.15 12.63 18.22
CA ASN A 74 0.05 11.99 17.50
C ASN A 74 -1.30 12.41 18.08
N SER A 75 -1.45 12.43 19.40
CA SER A 75 -2.70 12.83 20.04
C SER A 75 -3.08 14.28 19.72
N ASN A 76 -2.12 15.20 19.71
CA ASN A 76 -2.32 16.61 19.40
C ASN A 76 -2.59 16.84 17.92
N PHE A 77 -1.92 16.09 17.05
CA PHE A 77 -2.16 16.09 15.61
C PHE A 77 -3.58 15.65 15.27
N PHE A 78 -4.05 14.51 15.82
CA PHE A 78 -5.40 14.02 15.56
C PHE A 78 -6.50 14.86 16.23
N LYS A 79 -6.22 15.51 17.38
CA LYS A 79 -7.15 16.46 18.01
C LYS A 79 -7.30 17.77 17.23
N SER A 80 -6.22 18.29 16.66
CA SER A 80 -6.23 19.55 15.89
C SER A 80 -6.80 19.39 14.48
N HIS A 81 -6.70 18.19 13.88
CA HIS A 81 -7.15 17.92 12.52
C HIS A 81 -8.46 17.11 12.51
N LYS A 82 -9.57 17.77 12.90
CA LYS A 82 -10.91 17.15 12.99
C LYS A 82 -11.55 16.70 11.66
N SER A 83 -10.86 16.79 10.53
CA SER A 83 -11.37 16.33 9.25
C SER A 83 -10.26 15.79 8.36
N PHE A 84 -10.05 14.48 8.42
CA PHE A 84 -9.59 13.76 7.26
C PHE A 84 -10.38 12.46 7.15
N ILE A 85 -10.61 12.03 5.92
CA ILE A 85 -11.46 10.92 5.41
C ILE A 85 -11.29 9.57 6.15
N ILE A 86 -10.36 9.48 7.08
CA ILE A 86 -10.02 8.31 7.89
C ILE A 86 -11.17 7.90 8.83
N ASN A 87 -12.04 8.82 9.25
CA ASN A 87 -13.16 8.53 10.15
C ASN A 87 -14.51 8.35 9.45
N GLU A 88 -14.58 8.36 8.12
CA GLU A 88 -15.85 8.05 7.46
C GLU A 88 -16.23 6.57 7.65
N PRO A 89 -17.51 6.28 7.94
CA PRO A 89 -18.00 4.91 8.02
C PRO A 89 -17.74 4.18 6.71
N ILE A 90 -17.27 2.94 6.82
CA ILE A 90 -17.12 2.01 5.70
C ILE A 90 -18.45 1.89 4.98
N SER A 91 -18.39 2.09 3.66
CA SER A 91 -19.51 1.96 2.75
C SER A 91 -19.67 0.51 2.26
N LEU A 92 -20.90 0.16 1.86
CA LEU A 92 -21.16 -1.14 1.23
C LEU A 92 -20.37 -1.32 -0.09
N LYS A 93 -20.06 -0.21 -0.79
CA LYS A 93 -19.28 -0.24 -2.02
C LYS A 93 -17.85 -0.70 -1.77
N GLU A 94 -17.22 -0.23 -0.70
CA GLU A 94 -15.87 -0.64 -0.30
C GLU A 94 -15.83 -2.12 0.07
N ILE A 95 -16.83 -2.61 0.81
CA ILE A 95 -16.95 -4.05 1.12
C ILE A 95 -17.04 -4.88 -0.17
N ASN A 96 -17.89 -4.48 -1.10
CA ASN A 96 -18.04 -5.19 -2.37
C ASN A 96 -16.75 -5.20 -3.19
N VAL A 97 -16.04 -4.06 -3.27
CA VAL A 97 -14.75 -3.97 -3.96
C VAL A 97 -13.72 -4.88 -3.32
N ALA A 98 -13.67 -4.93 -1.99
CA ALA A 98 -12.74 -5.77 -1.26
C ALA A 98 -13.05 -7.27 -1.43
N ILE A 99 -14.31 -7.69 -1.36
CA ILE A 99 -14.75 -9.08 -1.61
C ILE A 99 -14.37 -9.55 -3.02
N ARG A 100 -14.58 -8.72 -4.03
CA ARG A 100 -14.22 -9.07 -5.42
C ARG A 100 -12.73 -9.35 -5.60
N LYS A 101 -11.87 -8.67 -4.83
CA LYS A 101 -10.41 -8.82 -4.91
C LYS A 101 -9.90 -10.10 -4.24
N LEU A 102 -10.71 -10.78 -3.43
CA LEU A 102 -10.30 -12.02 -2.79
C LEU A 102 -10.07 -13.13 -3.83
N LYS A 103 -8.98 -13.90 -3.64
CA LYS A 103 -8.75 -15.15 -4.37
C LYS A 103 -9.68 -16.22 -3.82
N GLU A 104 -10.36 -16.95 -4.71
CA GLU A 104 -11.38 -17.93 -4.31
C GLU A 104 -10.78 -19.10 -3.53
N GLU A 105 -9.65 -19.62 -4.00
CA GLU A 105 -8.94 -20.77 -3.43
C GLU A 105 -8.06 -20.42 -2.21
N GLY A 106 -8.40 -19.35 -1.48
CA GLY A 106 -7.67 -18.95 -0.27
C GLY A 106 -7.90 -19.96 0.87
N ALA A 107 -6.83 -20.39 1.54
CA ALA A 107 -6.95 -21.21 2.74
C ALA A 107 -7.64 -20.41 3.87
N PRO A 108 -8.59 -21.02 4.60
CA PRO A 108 -9.30 -20.34 5.68
C PRO A 108 -8.41 -20.16 6.92
N GLY A 109 -8.72 -19.15 7.72
CA GLY A 109 -8.12 -18.95 9.03
C GLY A 109 -8.75 -19.83 10.12
N PRO A 110 -8.51 -19.52 11.41
CA PRO A 110 -9.09 -20.26 12.55
C PRO A 110 -10.62 -20.33 12.58
N ASP A 111 -11.27 -19.36 11.95
CA ASP A 111 -12.73 -19.26 11.80
C ASP A 111 -13.31 -20.27 10.79
N LYS A 112 -12.46 -20.93 10.00
CA LYS A 112 -12.84 -21.87 8.93
C LYS A 112 -13.69 -21.23 7.81
N ILE A 113 -13.72 -19.89 7.72
CA ILE A 113 -14.47 -19.16 6.70
C ILE A 113 -13.60 -18.98 5.46
N GLN A 114 -14.06 -19.49 4.32
CA GLN A 114 -13.36 -19.37 3.04
C GLN A 114 -13.77 -18.12 2.26
N ASN A 115 -12.85 -17.59 1.44
CA ASN A 115 -13.09 -16.42 0.59
C ASN A 115 -14.29 -16.61 -0.36
N ILE A 116 -14.51 -17.83 -0.87
CA ILE A 116 -15.64 -18.15 -1.74
C ILE A 116 -16.98 -17.99 -1.01
N MET A 117 -17.03 -18.22 0.30
CA MET A 117 -18.24 -18.03 1.10
C MET A 117 -18.60 -16.54 1.15
N LEU A 118 -17.61 -15.66 1.40
CA LEU A 118 -17.81 -14.21 1.40
C LEU A 118 -18.27 -13.67 0.04
N LYS A 119 -17.76 -14.23 -1.06
CA LYS A 119 -18.18 -13.86 -2.43
C LYS A 119 -19.63 -14.22 -2.74
N ASN A 120 -20.16 -15.26 -2.09
CA ASN A 120 -21.52 -15.76 -2.30
C ASN A 120 -22.51 -15.27 -1.23
N LEU A 121 -22.08 -14.40 -0.30
CA LEU A 121 -22.98 -13.87 0.72
C LEU A 121 -24.08 -13.00 0.11
N PRO A 122 -25.33 -13.11 0.62
CA PRO A 122 -26.39 -12.21 0.22
C PRO A 122 -26.11 -10.79 0.70
N ARG A 123 -26.72 -9.81 0.01
CA ARG A 123 -26.54 -8.38 0.31
C ARG A 123 -26.86 -8.03 1.77
N THR A 124 -27.83 -8.71 2.39
CA THR A 124 -28.18 -8.52 3.80
C THR A 124 -27.00 -8.82 4.72
N CYS A 125 -26.34 -9.97 4.56
CA CYS A 125 -25.14 -10.31 5.33
C CYS A 125 -23.98 -9.33 5.11
N LEU A 126 -23.85 -8.77 3.89
CA LEU A 126 -22.84 -7.74 3.62
C LEU A 126 -23.12 -6.42 4.36
N LEU A 127 -24.39 -6.09 4.59
CA LEU A 127 -24.78 -4.95 5.42
C LEU A 127 -24.46 -5.19 6.90
N ASP A 128 -24.64 -6.42 7.38
CA ASP A 128 -24.29 -6.79 8.76
C ASP A 128 -22.78 -6.72 8.98
N ILE A 129 -21.98 -7.21 8.02
CA ILE A 129 -20.52 -7.11 8.05
C ILE A 129 -20.07 -5.64 8.03
N LYS A 130 -20.71 -4.79 7.22
CA LYS A 130 -20.47 -3.33 7.20
C LYS A 130 -20.69 -2.71 8.57
N GLU A 131 -21.82 -3.01 9.19
CA GLU A 131 -22.16 -2.47 10.49
C GLU A 131 -21.19 -2.96 11.58
N LEU A 132 -20.81 -4.24 11.53
CA LEU A 132 -19.84 -4.83 12.44
C LEU A 132 -18.47 -4.12 12.36
N PHE A 133 -17.97 -3.86 11.15
CA PHE A 133 -16.70 -3.13 10.99
C PHE A 133 -16.80 -1.68 11.45
N ASN A 134 -17.89 -0.99 11.11
CA ASN A 134 -18.09 0.39 11.54
C ASN A 134 -18.17 0.51 13.06
N ARG A 135 -18.85 -0.42 13.73
CA ARG A 135 -18.86 -0.48 15.21
C ARG A 135 -17.48 -0.73 15.78
N SER A 136 -16.71 -1.67 15.21
CA SER A 136 -15.34 -1.96 15.63
C SER A 136 -14.43 -0.73 15.53
N ILE A 137 -14.54 0.04 14.43
CA ILE A 137 -13.81 1.30 14.23
C ILE A 137 -14.26 2.37 15.23
N LEU A 138 -15.58 2.60 15.36
CA LEU A 138 -16.14 3.60 16.28
C LEU A 138 -15.74 3.34 17.74
N GLN A 139 -15.65 2.07 18.12
CA GLN A 139 -15.24 1.64 19.46
C GLN A 139 -13.72 1.51 19.62
N ALA A 140 -12.95 1.75 18.55
CA ALA A 140 -11.50 1.50 18.50
C ALA A 140 -11.11 0.10 19.02
N ARG A 141 -11.96 -0.91 18.78
CA ARG A 141 -11.80 -2.26 19.34
C ARG A 141 -11.85 -3.29 18.23
N ILE A 142 -10.70 -3.90 17.94
CA ILE A 142 -10.59 -5.03 17.02
C ILE A 142 -10.79 -6.33 17.81
N PRO A 143 -11.76 -7.19 17.44
CA PRO A 143 -11.97 -8.51 18.03
C PRO A 143 -10.68 -9.34 18.06
N LYS A 144 -10.50 -10.16 19.10
CA LYS A 144 -9.30 -11.00 19.24
C LYS A 144 -9.24 -12.06 18.15
N GLU A 145 -10.40 -12.56 17.75
CA GLU A 145 -10.62 -13.55 16.71
C GLU A 145 -10.12 -13.06 15.34
N TRP A 146 -10.19 -11.74 15.10
CA TRP A 146 -9.62 -11.10 13.91
C TRP A 146 -8.14 -10.76 14.06
N LYS A 147 -7.48 -11.19 15.14
CA LYS A 147 -6.04 -11.05 15.35
C LYS A 147 -5.38 -12.42 15.55
N THR A 148 -6.18 -13.49 15.47
CA THR A 148 -5.70 -14.87 15.59
C THR A 148 -5.48 -15.48 14.21
N ALA A 149 -4.34 -16.13 14.03
CA ALA A 149 -3.96 -16.78 12.79
C ALA A 149 -3.50 -18.22 13.05
N PHE A 150 -3.73 -19.10 12.07
CA PHE A 150 -2.99 -20.36 12.00
C PHE A 150 -1.66 -20.12 11.31
N ILE A 151 -0.56 -20.43 11.97
CA ILE A 151 0.78 -20.30 11.40
C ILE A 151 1.19 -21.66 10.82
N THR A 152 1.58 -21.67 9.55
CA THR A 152 2.15 -22.84 8.88
C THR A 152 3.57 -22.54 8.44
N MET A 153 4.50 -23.44 8.73
CA MET A 153 5.90 -23.32 8.34
C MET A 153 6.12 -23.88 6.94
N ILE A 154 6.61 -23.04 6.01
CA ILE A 154 6.90 -23.42 4.63
C ILE A 154 8.41 -23.42 4.39
N PRO A 155 8.99 -24.50 3.84
CA PRO A 155 10.43 -24.57 3.60
C PRO A 155 10.88 -23.55 2.54
N LYS A 156 12.05 -22.95 2.78
CA LYS A 156 12.78 -22.15 1.79
C LYS A 156 13.22 -23.07 0.65
N LYS A 157 13.23 -22.55 -0.59
CA LYS A 157 13.72 -23.33 -1.74
C LYS A 157 15.18 -23.69 -1.52
N SER A 158 15.53 -24.94 -1.81
CA SER A 158 16.90 -25.49 -1.83
C SER A 158 17.70 -25.45 -0.52
N SER A 159 17.02 -25.40 0.64
CA SER A 159 17.68 -25.48 1.95
C SER A 159 17.48 -26.85 2.60
N PRO A 160 18.41 -27.31 3.47
CA PRO A 160 18.22 -28.52 4.27
C PRO A 160 16.94 -28.42 5.09
N LEU A 161 16.05 -29.41 4.94
CA LEU A 161 14.72 -29.40 5.57
C LEU A 161 14.76 -29.76 7.06
N ASN A 162 15.88 -30.28 7.56
CA ASN A 162 16.05 -30.67 8.96
C ASN A 162 16.37 -29.47 9.84
N ASP A 163 16.81 -28.35 9.27
CA ASP A 163 17.13 -27.13 10.02
C ASP A 163 15.89 -26.23 10.13
N PRO A 164 15.41 -25.91 11.34
CA PRO A 164 14.20 -25.10 11.54
C PRO A 164 14.31 -23.66 11.02
N THR A 165 15.53 -23.09 10.93
CA THR A 165 15.74 -21.73 10.42
C THR A 165 15.48 -21.61 8.91
N ASN A 166 15.42 -22.75 8.22
CA ASN A 166 15.13 -22.84 6.79
C ASN A 166 13.65 -22.84 6.45
N TYR A 167 12.78 -22.57 7.42
CA TYR A 167 11.35 -22.42 7.21
C TYR A 167 10.93 -20.95 7.28
N ARG A 168 9.81 -20.63 6.63
CA ARG A 168 9.16 -19.32 6.66
C ARG A 168 7.78 -19.49 7.30
N PRO A 169 7.43 -18.69 8.31
CA PRO A 169 6.08 -18.68 8.83
C PRO A 169 5.13 -18.04 7.81
N ILE A 170 3.99 -18.68 7.55
CA ILE A 170 2.86 -18.08 6.85
C ILE A 170 1.67 -18.07 7.80
N SER A 171 1.18 -16.88 8.11
CA SER A 171 -0.01 -16.68 8.93
C SER A 171 -1.26 -16.72 8.04
N MET A 172 -2.15 -17.67 8.32
CA MET A 172 -3.49 -17.75 7.75
C MET A 172 -4.46 -17.12 8.74
N THR A 173 -4.81 -15.88 8.48
CA THR A 173 -5.74 -15.08 9.27
C THR A 173 -7.18 -15.29 8.81
N SER A 174 -8.14 -14.84 9.62
CA SER A 174 -9.54 -14.76 9.18
C SER A 174 -9.62 -13.95 7.88
N CYS A 175 -10.43 -14.41 6.92
CA CYS A 175 -10.67 -13.61 5.72
C CYS A 175 -11.31 -12.26 6.05
N ILE A 176 -11.99 -12.14 7.20
CA ILE A 176 -12.59 -10.91 7.74
C ILE A 176 -11.52 -9.92 8.23
N GLU A 177 -10.43 -10.40 8.83
CA GLU A 177 -9.29 -9.58 9.29
C GLU A 177 -8.59 -8.86 8.14
N ILE A 178 -8.43 -9.54 7.00
CA ILE A 178 -7.77 -8.98 5.82
C ILE A 178 -8.49 -7.69 5.38
N TYR A 179 -9.79 -7.53 5.62
CA TYR A 179 -10.51 -6.30 5.27
C TYR A 179 -10.10 -5.09 6.10
N GLY A 180 -9.83 -5.24 7.40
CA GLY A 180 -9.34 -4.16 8.26
C GLY A 180 -8.01 -3.61 7.75
N ASN A 181 -7.03 -4.49 7.57
CA ASN A 181 -5.69 -4.14 7.06
C ASN A 181 -5.74 -3.67 5.60
N LYS A 182 -6.66 -4.18 4.77
CA LYS A 182 -6.80 -3.75 3.36
C LYS A 182 -7.45 -2.38 3.27
N LEU A 183 -8.41 -2.04 4.14
CA LEU A 183 -9.02 -0.71 4.21
C LEU A 183 -8.02 0.31 4.76
N GLU A 184 -7.18 -0.06 5.73
CA GLU A 184 -5.99 0.73 6.12
C GLU A 184 -5.03 0.94 4.94
N SER A 185 -4.77 -0.11 4.14
CA SER A 185 -3.95 0.03 2.93
C SER A 185 -4.63 0.81 1.79
N GLN A 186 -5.97 0.91 1.78
CA GLN A 186 -6.72 1.78 0.88
C GLN A 186 -6.83 3.21 1.42
N LYS A 187 -6.58 3.40 2.72
CA LYS A 187 -6.32 4.68 3.40
C LYS A 187 -4.79 4.90 3.54
N ASN A 188 -4.04 4.70 2.46
CA ASN A 188 -2.69 5.22 2.16
C ASN A 188 -1.75 5.58 3.35
N PHE A 189 -1.59 4.72 4.36
CA PHE A 189 -0.49 4.85 5.30
C PHE A 189 0.46 3.67 5.13
N ASP A 190 1.69 4.03 4.73
CA ASP A 190 2.82 3.13 4.62
C ASP A 190 3.24 2.69 6.04
N PRO A 191 3.42 1.38 6.34
CA PRO A 191 3.88 0.92 7.65
C PRO A 191 5.26 1.48 8.05
N LYS A 192 6.04 1.98 7.08
CA LYS A 192 7.31 2.69 7.33
C LYS A 192 7.18 4.22 7.26
N LEU A 193 5.96 4.74 7.08
CA LEU A 193 5.67 6.16 6.87
C LEU A 193 6.54 6.82 5.78
N THR A 194 7.03 6.05 4.79
CA THR A 194 7.88 6.61 3.72
C THR A 194 7.07 7.25 2.60
N PHE A 195 5.73 7.10 2.64
CA PHE A 195 4.75 7.62 1.68
C PHE A 195 5.02 7.25 0.20
N ASN A 196 5.94 6.32 -0.06
CA ASN A 196 6.33 5.94 -1.43
C ASN A 196 5.16 5.47 -2.30
N PRO A 197 4.22 4.63 -1.81
CA PRO A 197 3.05 4.22 -2.61
C PRO A 197 2.16 5.41 -2.97
N MET A 198 2.00 6.36 -2.05
CA MET A 198 1.20 7.57 -2.28
C MET A 198 1.86 8.50 -3.30
N VAL A 199 3.19 8.68 -3.21
CA VAL A 199 3.98 9.41 -4.20
C VAL A 199 3.79 8.81 -5.59
N GLU A 200 3.84 7.49 -5.73
CA GLU A 200 3.67 6.82 -7.02
C GLU A 200 2.24 6.95 -7.58
N ASP A 201 1.20 6.91 -6.73
CA ASP A 201 -0.17 7.18 -7.18
C ASP A 201 -0.35 8.63 -7.67
N ILE A 202 0.14 9.61 -6.90
CA ILE A 202 0.10 11.03 -7.28
C ILE A 202 0.85 11.22 -8.61
N LYS A 203 2.07 10.68 -8.73
CA LYS A 203 2.84 10.75 -9.97
C LYS A 203 2.10 10.13 -11.15
N LYS A 204 1.48 8.95 -10.97
CA LYS A 204 0.72 8.28 -12.02
C LYS A 204 -0.45 9.14 -12.49
N ARG A 205 -1.21 9.72 -11.56
CA ARG A 205 -2.34 10.61 -11.84
C ARG A 205 -1.92 11.90 -12.56
N CYS A 206 -0.82 12.52 -12.12
CA CYS A 206 -0.30 13.73 -12.74
C CYS A 206 0.30 13.45 -14.13
N ASN A 207 1.04 12.36 -14.31
CA ASN A 207 1.59 11.97 -15.62
C ASN A 207 0.51 11.66 -16.65
N SER A 208 -0.58 10.99 -16.24
CA SER A 208 -1.72 10.75 -17.13
C SER A 208 -2.31 12.06 -17.67
N ARG A 209 -2.46 13.08 -16.82
CA ARG A 209 -2.97 14.40 -17.22
C ARG A 209 -1.94 15.22 -18.00
N LEU A 210 -0.67 15.09 -17.66
CA LEU A 210 0.43 15.69 -18.42
C LEU A 210 0.45 15.16 -19.86
N ASN A 211 0.21 13.87 -20.07
CA ASN A 211 0.10 13.29 -21.40
C ASN A 211 -1.07 13.88 -22.19
N LEU A 212 -2.20 14.18 -21.55
CA LEU A 212 -3.31 14.91 -22.20
C LEU A 212 -2.85 16.30 -22.66
N ILE A 213 -2.16 17.05 -21.80
CA ILE A 213 -1.61 18.38 -22.16
C ILE A 213 -0.64 18.25 -23.36
N LYS A 214 0.24 17.24 -23.37
CA LYS A 214 1.16 16.98 -24.49
C LYS A 214 0.44 16.64 -25.79
N ILE A 215 -0.63 15.86 -25.73
CA ILE A 215 -1.45 15.51 -26.91
C ILE A 215 -2.13 16.75 -27.47
N LEU A 216 -2.68 17.60 -26.60
CA LEU A 216 -3.34 18.85 -26.99
C LEU A 216 -2.36 19.85 -27.61
N LEU A 217 -1.12 19.92 -27.09
CA LEU A 217 -0.02 20.72 -27.64
C LEU A 217 0.36 20.34 -29.08
N ASN A 218 0.36 19.05 -29.40
CA ASN A 218 0.78 18.53 -30.70
C ASN A 218 -0.31 18.62 -31.78
N LYS A 219 -1.43 19.30 -31.52
CA LYS A 219 -2.48 19.51 -32.52
C LYS A 219 -2.22 20.75 -33.37
N LYS A 220 -2.60 20.67 -34.66
CA LYS A 220 -2.34 21.68 -35.70
C LYS A 220 -2.86 23.10 -35.38
N TRP A 221 -3.87 23.23 -34.51
CA TRP A 221 -4.50 24.51 -34.18
C TRP A 221 -3.77 25.31 -33.09
N GLY A 222 -2.75 24.73 -32.44
CA GLY A 222 -1.82 25.44 -31.56
C GLY A 222 -2.46 26.17 -30.37
N LEU A 223 -2.44 25.55 -29.18
CA LEU A 223 -2.96 26.19 -27.97
C LEU A 223 -2.05 27.33 -27.47
N ASN A 224 -2.66 28.43 -27.04
CA ASN A 224 -1.98 29.53 -26.35
C ASN A 224 -1.34 29.05 -25.04
N THR A 225 -0.14 29.55 -24.73
CA THR A 225 0.60 29.29 -23.49
C THR A 225 -0.22 29.61 -22.24
N TYR A 226 -1.04 30.67 -22.28
CA TYR A 226 -1.96 31.01 -21.19
C TYR A 226 -2.99 29.90 -20.94
N THR A 227 -3.65 29.41 -21.99
CA THR A 227 -4.63 28.32 -21.91
C THR A 227 -3.98 27.04 -21.39
N LEU A 228 -2.76 26.74 -21.84
CA LEU A 228 -2.00 25.58 -21.38
C LEU A 228 -1.59 25.69 -19.91
N SER A 229 -1.22 26.88 -19.46
CA SER A 229 -0.96 27.17 -18.04
C SER A 229 -2.20 26.90 -17.20
N ASN A 230 -3.36 27.37 -17.64
CA ASN A 230 -4.62 27.14 -16.94
C ASN A 230 -5.02 25.66 -16.95
N LEU A 231 -4.80 24.94 -18.05
CA LEU A 231 -4.99 23.49 -18.12
C LEU A 231 -4.07 22.76 -17.15
N TYR A 232 -2.81 23.17 -17.04
CA TYR A 232 -1.89 22.64 -16.04
C TYR A 232 -2.40 22.88 -14.61
N LYS A 233 -2.75 24.13 -14.28
CA LYS A 233 -3.26 24.50 -12.94
C LYS A 233 -4.54 23.72 -12.60
N SER A 234 -5.46 23.59 -13.55
CA SER A 234 -6.74 22.89 -13.37
C SER A 234 -6.59 21.38 -13.28
N LEU A 235 -5.74 20.75 -14.09
CA LEU A 235 -5.63 19.29 -14.16
C LEU A 235 -4.59 18.73 -13.19
N ILE A 236 -3.40 19.31 -13.15
CA ILE A 236 -2.28 18.83 -12.33
C ILE A 236 -2.21 19.62 -11.03
N GLY A 237 -2.32 20.95 -11.09
CA GLY A 237 -2.31 21.82 -9.91
C GLY A 237 -3.37 21.42 -8.90
N SER A 238 -4.61 21.17 -9.32
CA SER A 238 -5.70 20.72 -8.43
C SER A 238 -5.40 19.41 -7.69
N ILE A 239 -4.64 18.48 -8.28
CA ILE A 239 -4.23 17.25 -7.59
C ILE A 239 -3.23 17.56 -6.48
N LEU A 240 -2.24 18.38 -6.80
CA LEU A 240 -1.18 18.75 -5.88
C LEU A 240 -1.76 19.60 -4.74
N ASP A 241 -2.58 20.60 -5.08
CA ASP A 241 -3.25 21.48 -4.13
C ASP A 241 -4.20 20.67 -3.24
N TYR A 242 -5.00 19.73 -3.75
CA TYR A 242 -5.83 18.88 -2.89
C TYR A 242 -5.01 17.95 -1.98
N SER A 243 -3.84 17.51 -2.44
CA SER A 243 -2.98 16.59 -1.70
C SER A 243 -2.01 17.31 -0.75
N PHE A 244 -2.05 18.65 -0.67
CA PHE A 244 -1.06 19.46 0.05
C PHE A 244 -0.83 19.04 1.52
N PRO A 245 -1.85 18.65 2.31
CA PRO A 245 -1.64 18.31 3.73
C PRO A 245 -0.73 17.09 3.88
N CYS A 246 -0.83 16.15 2.95
CA CYS A 246 0.02 14.95 2.93
C CYS A 246 1.37 15.23 2.27
N LEU A 247 1.41 16.09 1.25
CA LEU A 247 2.66 16.43 0.54
C LEU A 247 3.63 17.22 1.43
N ASN A 248 3.14 18.01 2.38
CA ASN A 248 3.99 18.73 3.32
C ASN A 248 4.75 17.80 4.29
N LEU A 249 4.30 16.54 4.41
CA LEU A 249 4.95 15.51 5.23
C LEU A 249 6.00 14.71 4.44
N PHE A 250 6.17 14.98 3.14
CA PHE A 250 7.08 14.21 2.30
C PHE A 250 8.53 14.67 2.49
N SER A 251 9.45 13.71 2.43
CA SER A 251 10.89 14.01 2.35
C SER A 251 11.21 14.86 1.11
N GLU A 252 12.30 15.62 1.16
CA GLU A 252 12.78 16.39 0.01
C GLU A 252 12.97 15.54 -1.25
N SER A 253 13.43 14.29 -1.09
CA SER A 253 13.59 13.35 -2.20
C SER A 253 12.26 13.04 -2.88
N ASN A 254 11.17 12.92 -2.13
CA ASN A 254 9.82 12.70 -2.65
C ASN A 254 9.23 13.97 -3.28
N ILE A 255 9.47 15.14 -2.70
CA ILE A 255 9.08 16.42 -3.30
C ILE A 255 9.80 16.63 -4.65
N LYS A 256 11.10 16.34 -4.74
CA LYS A 256 11.87 16.41 -6.01
C LYS A 256 11.27 15.53 -7.11
N ARG A 257 10.75 14.34 -6.76
CA ARG A 257 10.09 13.43 -7.71
C ARG A 257 8.79 14.03 -8.27
N ILE A 258 8.06 14.81 -7.47
CA ILE A 258 6.84 15.51 -7.91
C ILE A 258 7.21 16.76 -8.71
N GLN A 259 8.22 17.51 -8.27
CA GLN A 259 8.78 18.67 -8.98
C GLN A 259 9.18 18.32 -10.42
N ALA A 260 9.73 17.12 -10.65
CA ALA A 260 10.07 16.66 -11.99
C ALA A 260 8.87 16.66 -12.97
N ILE A 261 7.64 16.43 -12.48
CA ILE A 261 6.44 16.47 -13.32
C ILE A 261 6.09 17.91 -13.69
N GLN A 262 6.15 18.84 -12.73
CA GLN A 262 5.99 20.26 -13.01
C GLN A 262 7.04 20.73 -14.02
N ASN A 263 8.30 20.33 -13.84
CA ASN A 263 9.39 20.71 -14.74
C ASN A 263 9.16 20.18 -16.16
N SER A 264 8.68 18.94 -16.28
CA SER A 264 8.26 18.41 -17.59
C SER A 264 7.16 19.28 -18.18
N ALA A 265 6.09 19.58 -17.44
CA ALA A 265 4.99 20.41 -17.92
C ALA A 265 5.46 21.79 -18.40
N VAL A 266 6.26 22.50 -17.59
CA VAL A 266 6.79 23.82 -17.93
C VAL A 266 7.63 23.78 -19.20
N ARG A 267 8.53 22.80 -19.38
CA ARG A 267 9.31 22.66 -20.62
C ARG A 267 8.42 22.53 -21.84
N PHE A 268 7.36 21.73 -21.74
CA PHE A 268 6.42 21.56 -22.85
C PHE A 268 5.61 22.84 -23.13
N ILE A 269 5.12 23.52 -22.09
CA ILE A 269 4.29 24.72 -22.23
C ILE A 269 5.09 25.89 -22.81
N LEU A 270 6.31 26.11 -22.31
CA LEU A 270 7.19 27.20 -22.73
C LEU A 270 8.10 26.82 -23.91
N LYS A 271 7.98 25.58 -24.42
CA LYS A 271 8.84 25.01 -25.49
C LYS A 271 10.33 25.15 -25.19
N LEU A 272 10.72 25.00 -23.93
CA LEU A 272 12.12 25.03 -23.50
C LEU A 272 12.84 23.75 -23.92
N LYS A 273 14.14 23.84 -24.15
CA LYS A 273 14.98 22.67 -24.46
C LYS A 273 15.02 21.71 -23.27
N TYR A 274 15.30 20.44 -23.55
CA TYR A 274 15.33 19.40 -22.51
C TYR A 274 16.48 19.60 -21.51
N ASP A 275 17.57 20.24 -21.95
CA ASP A 275 18.80 20.52 -21.21
C ASP A 275 18.79 21.85 -20.45
N THR A 276 17.71 22.66 -20.57
CA THR A 276 17.62 23.93 -19.84
C THR A 276 17.79 23.69 -18.34
N PRO A 277 18.73 24.38 -17.66
CA PRO A 277 18.95 24.24 -16.22
C PRO A 277 17.67 24.45 -15.40
N SER A 278 17.53 23.71 -14.29
CA SER A 278 16.34 23.76 -13.45
C SER A 278 16.07 25.16 -12.87
N ASP A 279 17.11 25.93 -12.53
CA ASP A 279 16.94 27.26 -11.97
C ASP A 279 16.36 28.25 -12.99
N ILE A 280 16.88 28.22 -14.22
CA ILE A 280 16.34 29.01 -15.33
C ILE A 280 14.88 28.60 -15.61
N LEU A 281 14.60 27.29 -15.63
CA LEU A 281 13.24 26.78 -15.81
C LEU A 281 12.29 27.29 -14.74
N HIS A 282 12.70 27.29 -13.47
CA HIS A 282 11.85 27.73 -12.37
C HIS A 282 11.59 29.26 -12.42
N ASN A 283 12.58 30.06 -12.80
CA ASN A 283 12.41 31.50 -13.01
C ASN A 283 11.42 31.76 -14.15
N GLU A 284 11.61 31.10 -15.28
CA GLU A 284 10.71 31.20 -16.44
C GLU A 284 9.27 30.75 -16.12
N ALA A 285 9.12 29.70 -15.30
CA ALA A 285 7.82 29.24 -14.83
C ALA A 285 7.10 30.31 -13.99
N PHE A 286 7.84 31.01 -13.13
CA PHE A 286 7.27 32.07 -12.31
C PHE A 286 6.95 33.31 -13.13
N ASP A 287 7.88 33.78 -13.95
CA ASP A 287 7.73 35.03 -14.69
C ASP A 287 6.61 34.95 -15.71
N LYS A 288 6.60 33.88 -16.53
CA LYS A 288 5.65 33.72 -17.65
C LYS A 288 4.36 33.03 -17.27
N LEU A 289 4.37 32.09 -16.31
CA LEU A 289 3.19 31.27 -15.99
C LEU A 289 2.62 31.53 -14.58
N LYS A 290 3.32 32.30 -13.74
CA LYS A 290 3.01 32.48 -12.32
C LYS A 290 2.88 31.14 -11.61
N LEU A 291 3.83 30.24 -11.88
CA LEU A 291 3.92 28.91 -11.27
C LEU A 291 5.14 28.87 -10.34
N LEU A 292 4.88 28.70 -9.05
CA LEU A 292 5.90 28.46 -8.04
C LEU A 292 6.41 27.02 -8.11
N LYS A 293 7.61 26.78 -7.58
CA LYS A 293 8.09 25.42 -7.29
C LYS A 293 7.08 24.71 -6.39
N VAL A 294 6.95 23.40 -6.54
CA VAL A 294 6.04 22.57 -5.73
C VAL A 294 6.27 22.80 -4.25
N SER A 295 7.53 22.84 -3.78
CA SER A 295 7.86 23.12 -2.37
C SER A 295 7.30 24.47 -1.89
N ASN A 296 7.53 25.53 -2.65
CA ASN A 296 7.10 26.88 -2.28
C ASN A 296 5.59 27.01 -2.34
N ARG A 297 4.94 26.37 -3.33
CA ARG A 297 3.49 26.33 -3.44
C ARG A 297 2.85 25.60 -2.26
N LEU A 298 3.44 24.47 -1.84
CA LEU A 298 2.96 23.73 -0.67
C LEU A 298 3.12 24.55 0.61
N PHE A 299 4.22 25.28 0.75
CA PHE A 299 4.45 26.20 1.85
C PHE A 299 3.38 27.32 1.89
N GLU A 300 3.12 28.01 0.77
CA GLU A 300 2.05 29.02 0.72
C GLU A 300 0.67 28.45 1.06
N LEU A 301 0.37 27.23 0.62
CA LEU A 301 -0.89 26.56 0.94
C LEU A 301 -0.96 26.23 2.44
N ALA A 302 0.15 25.83 3.05
CA ALA A 302 0.23 25.61 4.49
C ALA A 302 0.00 26.91 5.27
N GLU A 303 0.69 28.01 4.94
CA GLU A 303 0.45 29.32 5.57
C GLU A 303 -1.01 29.75 5.41
N LYS A 304 -1.56 29.64 4.19
CA LYS A 304 -2.92 30.12 3.88
C LYS A 304 -4.04 29.32 4.58
N TYR A 305 -3.91 28.01 4.66
CA TYR A 305 -5.00 27.13 5.12
C TYR A 305 -4.77 26.51 6.49
N VAL A 306 -3.52 26.47 6.97
CA VAL A 306 -3.15 25.88 8.27
C VAL A 306 -2.71 26.96 9.26
N GLY A 307 -2.28 28.14 8.80
CA GLY A 307 -1.93 29.27 9.66
C GLY A 307 -0.65 29.05 10.48
N VAL A 308 0.29 28.27 9.95
CA VAL A 308 1.66 28.14 10.47
C VAL A 308 2.47 29.37 10.09
#